data_AF-A0A7X8VN46-F1
#
_entry.id   AF-A0A7X8VN46-F1
#
_cell.length_a   1.000
_cell.length_b   1.000
_cell.length_c   1.000
_cell.angle_alpha   90.00
_cell.angle_beta   90.00
_cell.angle_gamma   90.00
#
_symmetry.space_group_name_H-M   'P 1'
#
loop_
_entity.id
_entity.type
_entity.pdbx_description
1 polymer ?
#
loop_
_entity_poly.entity_id
_entity_poly.type
_entity_poly.pdbx_seq_one_letter_code
_entity_poly.pdbx_strand_id
1 'polypeptide(L)'
;VLTAMSQFFFDAIDFPNHLAGSIDDPRIPEEVLGRAMVCKKLSMMPFECVVRGYLTGSGLEEYKESGAVCGIKLPEGLVESSRLPEPIFTPATKADVGDHDINVSFEVVEERLGAARANQLRDASIAIYTRAAEIALERGVILADTKFEFGIDEQGELVIGDEVLTPDSSRYWPAEGYGAGHVQPSFDKQFVRNWLTGTKSGWDKNSGAQPPALPGSVVEATRERYIEAYELISGKKFADWIGSCV
;
A
#
# COMPACT_ATOMS: atom_id res chain seq x y z
N VAL A 1 -12.29 -8.58 -1.28
CA VAL A 1 -11.91 -7.35 -2.04
C VAL A 1 -10.40 -7.21 -2.17
N LEU A 2 -9.65 -7.09 -1.07
CA LEU A 2 -8.19 -6.89 -1.11
C LEU A 2 -7.45 -7.97 -1.92
N THR A 3 -7.78 -9.26 -1.71
CA THR A 3 -7.27 -10.38 -2.50
C THR A 3 -7.56 -10.23 -4.00
N ALA A 4 -8.76 -9.76 -4.37
CA ALA A 4 -9.12 -9.51 -5.76
C ALA A 4 -8.28 -8.38 -6.38
N MET A 5 -7.98 -7.35 -5.59
CA MET A 5 -7.16 -6.22 -6.01
C MET A 5 -5.69 -6.60 -6.19
N SER A 6 -5.11 -7.34 -5.23
CA SER A 6 -3.76 -7.90 -5.39
C SER A 6 -3.66 -8.78 -6.63
N GLN A 7 -4.63 -9.69 -6.85
CA GLN A 7 -4.64 -10.53 -8.05
C GLN A 7 -4.67 -9.68 -9.33
N PHE A 8 -5.54 -8.67 -9.38
CA PHE A 8 -5.60 -7.79 -10.54
C PHE A 8 -4.25 -7.14 -10.85
N PHE A 9 -3.54 -6.64 -9.84
CA PHE A 9 -2.23 -6.01 -10.06
C PHE A 9 -1.12 -7.02 -10.36
N PHE A 10 -1.14 -8.22 -9.79
CA PHE A 10 -0.23 -9.30 -10.19
C PHE A 10 -0.42 -9.70 -11.66
N ASP A 11 -1.65 -9.64 -12.20
CA ASP A 11 -1.93 -9.89 -13.61
C ASP A 11 -1.52 -8.69 -14.51
N ALA A 12 -1.72 -7.46 -14.02
CA ALA A 12 -1.58 -6.25 -14.82
C ALA A 12 -0.13 -5.73 -14.94
N ILE A 13 0.75 -6.13 -14.02
CA ILE A 13 2.15 -5.69 -13.97
C ILE A 13 3.05 -6.89 -14.17
N ASP A 14 3.83 -6.87 -15.26
CA ASP A 14 4.78 -7.92 -15.60
C ASP A 14 6.03 -7.85 -14.70
N PHE A 15 5.91 -8.45 -13.51
CA PHE A 15 7.01 -8.63 -12.56
C PHE A 15 6.85 -9.98 -11.84
N PRO A 16 7.95 -10.73 -11.59
CA PRO A 16 7.88 -12.00 -10.88
C PRO A 16 7.21 -11.85 -9.51
N ASN A 17 6.13 -12.59 -9.28
CA ASN A 17 5.38 -12.57 -8.01
C ASN A 17 5.31 -13.95 -7.34
N HIS A 18 4.89 -13.96 -6.09
CA HIS A 18 4.88 -15.15 -5.26
C HIS A 18 3.74 -16.13 -5.57
N LEU A 19 2.82 -15.87 -6.50
CA LEU A 19 1.68 -16.76 -6.72
C LEU A 19 2.15 -18.13 -7.21
N ALA A 20 1.53 -19.18 -6.67
CA ALA A 20 1.85 -20.58 -6.94
C ALA A 20 0.61 -21.42 -7.32
N GLY A 21 -0.53 -20.78 -7.52
CA GLY A 21 -1.80 -21.40 -7.86
C GLY A 21 -2.79 -20.37 -8.41
N SER A 22 -3.89 -20.86 -8.99
CA SER A 22 -5.01 -20.01 -9.40
C SER A 22 -5.84 -19.55 -8.20
N ILE A 23 -6.76 -18.61 -8.43
CA ILE A 23 -7.65 -18.05 -7.38
C ILE A 23 -8.65 -19.08 -6.81
N ASP A 24 -8.83 -20.20 -7.51
CA ASP A 24 -9.69 -21.33 -7.19
C ASP A 24 -8.88 -22.63 -6.95
N ASP A 25 -7.59 -22.49 -6.65
CA ASP A 25 -6.70 -23.63 -6.45
C ASP A 25 -7.27 -24.59 -5.39
N PRO A 26 -7.32 -25.92 -5.65
CA PRO A 26 -7.95 -26.89 -4.75
C PRO A 26 -7.27 -27.02 -3.38
N ARG A 27 -6.08 -26.44 -3.21
CA ARG A 27 -5.40 -26.32 -1.91
C ARG A 27 -6.01 -25.24 -1.03
N ILE A 28 -6.81 -24.32 -1.59
CA ILE A 28 -7.51 -23.27 -0.86
C ILE A 28 -8.77 -23.88 -0.23
N PRO A 29 -8.89 -23.89 1.12
CA PRO A 29 -10.10 -24.35 1.78
C PRO A 29 -11.31 -23.48 1.44
N GLU A 30 -12.49 -24.11 1.31
CA GLU A 30 -13.75 -23.42 0.98
C GLU A 30 -14.05 -22.24 1.93
N GLU A 31 -13.73 -22.38 3.22
CA GLU A 31 -13.95 -21.35 4.25
C GLU A 31 -13.19 -20.03 4.02
N VAL A 32 -12.12 -20.07 3.23
CA VAL A 32 -11.26 -18.91 2.90
C VAL A 32 -11.24 -18.62 1.40
N LEU A 33 -12.08 -19.29 0.61
CA LEU A 33 -12.18 -19.06 -0.83
C LEU A 33 -12.50 -17.59 -1.13
N GLY A 34 -11.81 -17.00 -2.11
CA GLY A 34 -11.94 -15.58 -2.44
C GLY A 34 -11.13 -14.62 -1.57
N ARG A 35 -10.56 -15.10 -0.45
CA ARG A 35 -9.74 -14.30 0.49
C ARG A 35 -8.43 -14.97 0.91
N ALA A 36 -7.98 -15.98 0.16
CA ALA A 36 -6.70 -16.66 0.34
C ALA A 36 -6.03 -16.87 -1.03
N MET A 37 -4.71 -16.98 -1.01
CA MET A 37 -3.88 -17.25 -2.18
C MET A 37 -2.85 -18.32 -1.84
N VAL A 38 -2.52 -19.18 -2.81
CA VAL A 38 -1.41 -20.13 -2.66
C VAL A 38 -0.14 -19.46 -3.18
N CYS A 39 0.85 -19.30 -2.32
CA CYS A 39 2.08 -18.58 -2.62
C CYS A 39 3.33 -19.44 -2.42
N LYS A 40 4.38 -19.16 -3.19
CA LYS A 40 5.74 -19.66 -2.99
C LYS A 40 6.27 -19.10 -1.68
N LYS A 41 6.99 -19.93 -0.93
CA LYS A 41 7.77 -19.48 0.21
C LYS A 41 9.00 -18.72 -0.29
N LEU A 42 9.22 -17.51 0.21
CA LEU A 42 10.35 -16.67 -0.15
C LEU A 42 11.25 -16.42 1.07
N SER A 43 12.53 -16.17 0.83
CA SER A 43 13.41 -15.53 1.80
C SER A 43 13.17 -14.03 1.76
N MET A 44 12.30 -13.54 2.65
CA MET A 44 11.84 -12.14 2.64
C MET A 44 12.96 -11.14 2.95
N MET A 45 12.94 -10.01 2.24
CA MET A 45 13.80 -8.86 2.53
C MET A 45 13.31 -8.14 3.78
N PRO A 46 14.23 -7.68 4.66
CA PRO A 46 13.87 -7.08 5.94
C PRO A 46 13.55 -5.58 5.83
N PHE A 47 12.90 -5.18 4.75
CA PHE A 47 12.54 -3.78 4.48
C PHE A 47 11.12 -3.68 3.93
N GLU A 48 10.42 -2.65 4.36
CA GLU A 48 9.26 -2.13 3.66
C GLU A 48 9.72 -1.25 2.51
N CYS A 49 9.36 -1.62 1.29
CA CYS A 49 9.76 -0.93 0.08
C CYS A 49 8.69 0.10 -0.31
N VAL A 50 8.68 1.24 0.39
CA VAL A 50 7.69 2.29 0.16
C VAL A 50 8.12 3.18 -1.02
N VAL A 51 7.18 3.47 -1.91
CA VAL A 51 7.36 4.43 -3.01
C VAL A 51 6.30 5.51 -2.91
N ARG A 52 6.71 6.77 -3.10
CA ARG A 52 5.83 7.94 -3.01
C ARG A 52 5.89 8.73 -4.31
N GLY A 53 4.74 9.02 -4.90
CA GLY A 53 4.64 10.04 -5.96
C GLY A 53 4.01 11.34 -5.47
N TYR A 54 3.44 11.33 -4.26
CA TYR A 54 2.86 12.50 -3.61
C TYR A 54 3.34 12.59 -2.16
N LEU A 55 3.53 13.82 -1.69
CA LEU A 55 4.03 14.10 -0.35
C LEU A 55 2.87 14.19 0.64
N THR A 56 2.77 13.22 1.54
CA THR A 56 1.75 13.15 2.60
C THR A 56 2.27 12.30 3.76
N GLY A 57 1.52 12.25 4.87
CA GLY A 57 1.81 11.38 6.02
C GLY A 57 3.22 11.59 6.58
N SER A 58 3.88 10.49 6.96
CA SER A 58 5.23 10.55 7.56
C SER A 58 6.27 11.22 6.68
N GLY A 59 6.16 11.09 5.35
CA GLY A 59 7.07 11.76 4.42
C GLY A 59 6.93 13.29 4.46
N LEU A 60 5.71 13.80 4.61
CA LEU A 60 5.50 15.25 4.76
C LEU A 60 6.07 15.77 6.09
N GLU A 61 5.90 15.02 7.18
CA GLU A 61 6.43 15.42 8.49
C GLU A 61 7.96 15.48 8.47
N GLU A 62 8.63 14.48 7.90
CA GLU A 62 10.09 14.48 7.73
C GLU A 62 10.58 15.64 6.84
N TYR A 63 9.85 15.93 5.76
CA TYR A 63 10.15 17.05 4.87
C TYR A 63 10.01 18.40 5.57
N LYS A 64 8.99 18.60 6.42
CA LYS A 64 8.83 19.85 7.20
C LYS A 64 10.00 20.08 8.16
N GLU A 65 10.57 19.01 8.69
CA GLU A 65 11.69 19.09 9.64
C GLU A 65 13.03 19.37 8.95
N SER A 66 13.27 18.76 7.78
CA SER A 66 14.61 18.70 7.19
C SER A 66 14.72 19.13 5.72
N GLY A 67 13.58 19.32 5.03
CA GLY A 67 13.53 19.49 3.58
C GLY A 67 13.85 18.20 2.79
N ALA A 68 13.90 17.05 3.47
CA ALA A 68 14.21 15.75 2.88
C ALA A 68 13.27 14.65 3.38
N VAL A 69 13.23 13.52 2.66
CA VAL A 69 12.52 12.29 3.06
C VAL A 69 13.43 11.10 2.84
N CYS A 70 13.68 10.28 3.86
CA CYS A 70 14.67 9.20 3.84
C CYS A 70 16.05 9.68 3.35
N GLY A 71 16.44 10.91 3.70
CA GLY A 71 17.68 11.55 3.25
C GLY A 71 17.66 12.15 1.82
N ILE A 72 16.58 11.95 1.07
CA ILE A 72 16.41 12.50 -0.28
C ILE A 72 15.91 13.94 -0.16
N LYS A 73 16.75 14.92 -0.53
CA LYS A 73 16.36 16.34 -0.55
C LYS A 73 15.28 16.58 -1.61
N LEU A 74 14.21 17.25 -1.21
CA LEU A 74 13.11 17.61 -2.11
C LEU A 74 13.12 19.11 -2.40
N PRO A 75 12.48 19.56 -3.50
CA PRO A 75 12.31 20.98 -3.79
C PRO A 75 11.65 21.74 -2.64
N GLU A 76 11.96 23.03 -2.49
CA GLU A 76 11.28 23.90 -1.53
C GLU A 76 9.82 24.15 -1.91
N GLY A 77 8.99 24.49 -0.93
CA GLY A 77 7.61 24.90 -1.15
C GLY A 77 6.61 23.75 -1.35
N LEU A 78 7.00 22.50 -1.13
CA LEU A 78 6.05 21.39 -1.10
C LEU A 78 5.16 21.48 0.14
N VAL A 79 3.90 21.10 -0.04
CA VAL A 79 2.86 21.13 0.98
C VAL A 79 2.13 19.79 1.00
N GLU A 80 1.12 19.66 1.88
CA GLU A 80 0.28 18.47 1.95
C GLU A 80 -0.26 18.09 0.56
N SER A 81 -0.14 16.80 0.22
CA SER A 81 -0.55 16.22 -1.05
C SER A 81 0.15 16.80 -2.30
N SER A 82 1.28 17.49 -2.16
CA SER A 82 2.06 17.93 -3.33
C SER A 82 2.54 16.74 -4.16
N ARG A 83 2.32 16.78 -5.47
CA ARG A 83 2.93 15.83 -6.41
C ARG A 83 4.45 16.03 -6.43
N LEU A 84 5.20 14.95 -6.32
CA LEU A 84 6.66 14.97 -6.42
C LEU A 84 7.10 15.05 -7.90
N PRO A 85 8.26 15.66 -8.19
CA PRO A 85 8.79 15.72 -9.57
C PRO A 85 8.97 14.33 -10.20
N GLU A 86 9.41 13.38 -9.38
CA GLU A 86 9.55 11.96 -9.72
C GLU A 86 9.20 11.10 -8.49
N PRO A 87 8.72 9.86 -8.69
CA PRO A 87 8.50 8.96 -7.56
C PRO A 87 9.81 8.65 -6.83
N ILE A 88 9.77 8.67 -5.51
CA ILE A 88 10.94 8.41 -4.66
C ILE A 88 10.76 7.12 -3.88
N PHE A 89 11.87 6.39 -3.71
CA PHE A 89 11.94 5.20 -2.85
C PHE A 89 12.31 5.62 -1.42
N THR A 90 11.42 5.35 -0.47
CA THR A 90 11.55 5.78 0.93
C THR A 90 11.46 4.55 1.84
N PRO A 91 12.50 3.73 1.93
CA PRO A 91 12.45 2.45 2.61
C PRO A 91 12.25 2.62 4.12
N ALA A 92 11.62 1.63 4.76
CA ALA A 92 11.58 1.52 6.21
C ALA A 92 12.04 0.13 6.65
N THR A 93 12.65 0.04 7.84
CA THR A 93 12.96 -1.26 8.44
C THR A 93 11.69 -1.84 9.06
N LYS A 94 11.47 -3.14 8.86
CA LYS A 94 10.41 -3.87 9.57
C LYS A 94 10.73 -3.95 11.05
N ALA A 95 9.88 -3.36 11.88
CA ALA A 95 10.00 -3.47 13.32
C ALA A 95 9.45 -4.82 13.85
N ASP A 96 9.84 -5.21 15.07
CA ASP A 96 9.22 -6.34 15.75
C ASP A 96 7.75 -6.03 16.10
N VAL A 97 6.93 -7.07 16.30
CA VAL A 97 5.48 -6.93 16.54
C VAL A 97 5.20 -6.02 17.75
N GLY A 98 4.69 -4.82 17.48
CA GLY A 98 4.33 -3.83 18.49
C GLY A 98 5.03 -2.47 18.34
N ASP A 99 6.10 -2.41 17.55
CA ASP A 99 6.83 -1.18 17.25
C ASP A 99 6.44 -0.60 15.87
N HIS A 100 6.72 0.70 15.67
CA HIS A 100 6.49 1.38 14.40
C HIS A 100 7.67 1.18 13.45
N ASP A 101 7.39 0.97 12.16
CA ASP A 101 8.41 0.95 11.13
C ASP A 101 9.15 2.29 11.07
N ILE A 102 10.47 2.20 10.91
CA ILE A 102 11.38 3.36 10.96
C ILE A 102 11.86 3.63 9.55
N ASN A 103 11.56 4.82 9.03
CA ASN A 103 12.13 5.31 7.78
C ASN A 103 13.67 5.27 7.87
N VAL A 104 14.31 4.68 6.86
CA VAL A 104 15.77 4.64 6.74
C VAL A 104 16.20 5.22 5.40
N SER A 105 17.46 5.63 5.31
CA SER A 105 18.03 6.10 4.05
C SER A 105 18.36 4.91 3.13
N PHE A 106 18.57 5.19 1.84
CA PHE A 106 18.95 4.17 0.87
C PHE A 106 20.29 3.52 1.21
N GLU A 107 21.23 4.27 1.79
CA GLU A 107 22.54 3.78 2.23
C GLU A 107 22.40 2.64 3.26
N VAL A 108 21.41 2.71 4.17
CA VAL A 108 21.14 1.62 5.13
C VAL A 108 20.70 0.33 4.42
N VAL A 109 19.95 0.46 3.33
CA VAL A 109 19.56 -0.69 2.50
C VAL A 109 20.78 -1.27 1.78
N GLU A 110 21.66 -0.42 1.24
CA GLU A 110 22.91 -0.83 0.61
C GLU A 110 23.87 -1.52 1.57
N GLU A 111 24.03 -1.00 2.79
CA GLU A 111 24.86 -1.60 3.83
C GLU A 111 24.37 -3.00 4.21
N ARG A 112 23.05 -3.20 4.26
CA ARG A 112 22.45 -4.46 4.70
C ARG A 112 22.37 -5.52 3.60
N LEU A 113 22.12 -5.13 2.35
CA LEU A 113 21.86 -6.05 1.24
C LEU A 113 22.96 -6.07 0.17
N GLY A 114 23.89 -5.12 0.24
CA GLY A 114 24.83 -4.82 -0.83
C GLY A 114 24.22 -3.96 -1.93
N ALA A 115 25.04 -3.11 -2.55
CA ALA A 115 24.62 -2.13 -3.55
C ALA A 115 23.78 -2.75 -4.69
N ALA A 116 24.22 -3.89 -5.25
CA ALA A 116 23.49 -4.52 -6.36
C ALA A 116 22.03 -4.86 -6.01
N ARG A 117 21.78 -5.43 -4.83
CA ARG A 117 20.43 -5.84 -4.42
C ARG A 117 19.58 -4.65 -3.98
N ALA A 118 20.18 -3.69 -3.28
CA ALA A 118 19.50 -2.45 -2.90
C ALA A 118 19.03 -1.65 -4.13
N ASN A 119 19.89 -1.51 -5.14
CA ASN A 119 19.51 -0.85 -6.40
C ASN A 119 18.40 -1.62 -7.11
N GLN A 120 18.46 -2.96 -7.15
CA GLN A 120 17.38 -3.78 -7.71
C GLN A 120 16.04 -3.56 -6.99
N LEU A 121 16.03 -3.49 -5.65
CA LEU A 121 14.82 -3.20 -4.87
C LEU A 121 14.24 -1.82 -5.19
N ARG A 122 15.08 -0.78 -5.20
CA ARG A 122 14.66 0.59 -5.53
C ARG A 122 14.04 0.63 -6.93
N ASP A 123 14.77 0.11 -7.92
CA ASP A 123 14.40 0.21 -9.33
C ASP A 123 13.11 -0.60 -9.61
N ALA A 124 12.99 -1.81 -9.04
CA ALA A 124 11.77 -2.61 -9.13
C ALA A 124 10.58 -1.91 -8.47
N SER A 125 10.77 -1.37 -7.26
CA SER A 125 9.69 -0.68 -6.54
C SER A 125 9.17 0.53 -7.31
N ILE A 126 10.07 1.37 -7.82
CA ILE A 126 9.72 2.56 -8.61
C ILE A 126 9.03 2.16 -9.91
N ALA A 127 9.53 1.13 -10.61
CA ALA A 127 8.92 0.66 -11.86
C ALA A 127 7.49 0.14 -11.65
N ILE A 128 7.28 -0.71 -10.64
CA ILE A 128 5.97 -1.27 -10.29
C ILE A 128 5.01 -0.15 -9.86
N TYR A 129 5.44 0.75 -8.97
CA TYR A 129 4.64 1.90 -8.55
C TYR A 129 4.25 2.78 -9.74
N THR A 130 5.19 3.12 -10.62
CA THR A 130 4.94 3.99 -11.77
C THR A 130 3.87 3.38 -12.67
N ARG A 131 4.00 2.09 -12.98
CA ARG A 131 3.01 1.39 -13.81
C ARG A 131 1.64 1.33 -13.12
N ALA A 132 1.60 1.05 -11.83
CA ALA A 132 0.36 1.02 -11.06
C ALA A 132 -0.33 2.39 -10.99
N ALA A 133 0.45 3.45 -10.79
CA ALA A 133 -0.05 4.82 -10.73
C ALA A 133 -0.62 5.27 -12.08
N GLU A 134 -0.02 4.88 -13.20
CA GLU A 134 -0.59 5.09 -14.54
C GLU A 134 -1.94 4.39 -14.70
N ILE A 135 -2.01 3.10 -14.39
CA ILE A 135 -3.25 2.30 -14.48
C ILE A 135 -4.37 2.92 -13.64
N ALA A 136 -4.06 3.29 -12.40
CA ALA A 136 -5.04 3.91 -11.50
C ALA A 136 -5.50 5.27 -12.03
N LEU A 137 -4.57 6.10 -12.52
CA LEU A 137 -4.87 7.45 -12.99
C LEU A 137 -5.73 7.45 -14.25
N GLU A 138 -5.52 6.52 -15.17
CA GLU A 138 -6.39 6.30 -16.33
C GLU A 138 -7.85 6.01 -15.94
N ARG A 139 -8.08 5.55 -14.71
CA ARG A 139 -9.40 5.26 -14.13
C ARG A 139 -9.88 6.33 -13.15
N GLY A 140 -9.22 7.49 -13.11
CA GLY A 140 -9.61 8.61 -12.25
C GLY A 140 -9.22 8.43 -10.79
N VAL A 141 -8.23 7.59 -10.49
CA VAL A 141 -7.72 7.37 -9.13
C VAL A 141 -6.22 7.68 -9.05
N ILE A 142 -5.82 8.52 -8.11
CA ILE A 142 -4.42 8.81 -7.80
C ILE A 142 -3.91 7.77 -6.80
N LEU A 143 -2.79 7.11 -7.15
CA LEU A 143 -2.00 6.32 -6.21
C LEU A 143 -0.92 7.21 -5.59
N ALA A 144 -1.14 7.71 -4.37
CA ALA A 144 -0.27 8.68 -3.73
C ALA A 144 1.07 8.07 -3.30
N ASP A 145 0.98 6.93 -2.62
CA ASP A 145 2.10 6.10 -2.20
C ASP A 145 1.67 4.64 -2.02
N THR A 146 2.64 3.75 -1.95
CA THR A 146 2.41 2.32 -1.70
C THR A 146 3.60 1.69 -0.99
N LYS A 147 3.34 0.65 -0.20
CA LYS A 147 4.34 -0.27 0.34
C LYS A 147 4.39 -1.54 -0.51
N PHE A 148 5.59 -2.01 -0.81
CA PHE A 148 5.83 -3.37 -1.31
C PHE A 148 6.69 -4.17 -0.34
N GLU A 149 6.60 -5.48 -0.47
CA GLU A 149 7.58 -6.40 0.12
C GLU A 149 8.11 -7.33 -0.96
N PHE A 150 9.40 -7.61 -0.87
CA PHE A 150 10.07 -8.52 -1.79
C PHE A 150 10.73 -9.64 -1.02
N GLY A 151 10.92 -10.76 -1.70
CA GLY A 151 11.73 -11.87 -1.22
C GLY A 151 12.57 -12.46 -2.34
N ILE A 152 13.43 -13.38 -1.95
CA ILE A 152 14.23 -14.19 -2.87
C ILE A 152 13.63 -15.57 -2.97
N ASP A 153 13.42 -16.05 -4.19
CA ASP A 153 13.00 -17.43 -4.44
C ASP A 153 14.18 -18.41 -4.39
N GLU A 154 13.90 -19.69 -4.62
CA GLU A 154 14.92 -20.74 -4.61
C GLU A 154 15.96 -20.61 -5.73
N GLN A 155 15.67 -19.81 -6.77
CA GLN A 155 16.56 -19.55 -7.90
C GLN A 155 17.46 -18.32 -7.67
N GLY A 156 17.23 -17.56 -6.59
CA GLY A 156 17.98 -16.34 -6.29
C GLY A 156 17.37 -15.06 -6.88
N GLU A 157 16.21 -15.16 -7.52
CA GLU A 157 15.53 -14.07 -8.20
C GLU A 157 14.74 -13.19 -7.22
N LEU A 158 14.64 -11.90 -7.54
CA LEU A 158 13.83 -10.97 -6.78
C LEU A 158 12.36 -11.12 -7.17
N VAL A 159 11.52 -11.42 -6.19
CA VAL A 159 10.09 -11.69 -6.38
C VAL A 159 9.28 -10.79 -5.46
N ILE A 160 8.22 -10.17 -5.99
CA ILE A 160 7.28 -9.42 -5.16
C ILE A 160 6.40 -10.40 -4.36
N GLY A 161 6.29 -10.15 -3.06
CA GLY A 161 5.47 -10.93 -2.15
C GLY A 161 4.37 -10.07 -1.51
N ASP A 162 3.85 -10.55 -0.37
CA ASP A 162 2.80 -9.87 0.41
C ASP A 162 1.53 -9.57 -0.41
N GLU A 163 0.67 -8.67 0.08
CA GLU A 163 -0.33 -8.02 -0.76
C GLU A 163 0.30 -6.90 -1.59
N VAL A 164 -0.34 -6.53 -2.71
CA VAL A 164 0.17 -5.46 -3.56
C VAL A 164 -0.93 -4.48 -3.92
N LEU A 165 -0.63 -3.20 -3.75
CA LEU A 165 -1.41 -2.09 -4.29
C LEU A 165 -2.86 -2.08 -3.81
N THR A 166 -3.12 -2.57 -2.61
CA THR A 166 -4.45 -2.54 -1.98
C THR A 166 -4.63 -1.24 -1.18
N PRO A 167 -5.86 -0.84 -0.78
CA PRO A 167 -6.09 0.31 0.09
C PRO A 167 -5.48 0.17 1.49
N ASP A 168 -5.02 -1.02 1.87
CA ASP A 168 -4.30 -1.26 3.13
C ASP A 168 -2.80 -0.98 2.98
N SER A 169 -2.22 -1.35 1.84
CA SER A 169 -0.80 -1.10 1.50
C SER A 169 -0.55 0.26 0.85
N SER A 170 -1.61 0.97 0.44
CA SER A 170 -1.51 2.11 -0.47
C SER A 170 -2.53 3.21 -0.17
N ARG A 171 -2.15 4.46 -0.41
CA ARG A 171 -3.08 5.59 -0.35
C ARG A 171 -3.66 5.87 -1.73
N TYR A 172 -4.96 5.66 -1.88
CA TYR A 172 -5.70 5.97 -3.09
C TYR A 172 -6.59 7.18 -2.89
N TRP A 173 -6.53 8.15 -3.81
CA TRP A 173 -7.35 9.35 -3.80
C TRP A 173 -8.17 9.45 -5.10
N PRO A 174 -9.39 9.99 -5.07
CA PRO A 174 -10.07 10.34 -6.30
C PRO A 174 -9.27 11.44 -7.02
N ALA A 175 -9.07 11.30 -8.33
CA ALA A 175 -8.43 12.34 -9.12
C ALA A 175 -9.35 13.57 -9.27
N GLU A 176 -10.67 13.34 -9.29
CA GLU A 176 -11.66 14.40 -9.21
C GLU A 176 -11.56 15.11 -7.84
N GLY A 177 -11.39 16.43 -7.89
CA GLY A 177 -11.27 17.25 -6.69
C GLY A 177 -9.89 17.23 -6.03
N TYR A 178 -8.90 16.57 -6.61
CA TYR A 178 -7.52 16.63 -6.13
C TYR A 178 -6.95 18.05 -6.19
N GLY A 179 -6.32 18.47 -5.09
CA GLY A 179 -5.60 19.73 -4.99
C GLY A 179 -4.51 19.68 -3.91
N ALA A 180 -3.31 20.18 -4.22
CA ALA A 180 -2.26 20.31 -3.22
C ALA A 180 -2.61 21.38 -2.18
N GLY A 181 -2.10 21.20 -0.96
CA GLY A 181 -2.27 22.12 0.18
C GLY A 181 -3.32 21.68 1.20
N HIS A 182 -4.01 20.56 0.99
CA HIS A 182 -4.95 20.00 1.95
C HIS A 182 -4.92 18.47 1.93
N VAL A 183 -5.46 17.85 2.98
CA VAL A 183 -5.62 16.39 3.04
C VAL A 183 -6.64 15.94 1.99
N GLN A 184 -6.33 14.88 1.24
CA GLN A 184 -7.24 14.32 0.26
C GLN A 184 -8.25 13.35 0.91
N PRO A 185 -9.49 13.26 0.37
CA PRO A 185 -10.34 12.10 0.62
C PRO A 185 -9.61 10.83 0.19
N SER A 186 -9.65 9.78 1.03
CA SER A 186 -9.01 8.50 0.70
C SER A 186 -10.04 7.39 0.51
N PHE A 187 -9.72 6.45 -0.36
CA PHE A 187 -10.44 5.18 -0.49
C PHE A 187 -10.09 4.18 0.63
N ASP A 188 -9.14 4.54 1.50
CA ASP A 188 -8.65 3.69 2.59
C ASP A 188 -9.45 3.83 3.91
N LYS A 189 -8.81 3.44 5.01
CA LYS A 189 -9.27 3.47 6.40
C LYS A 189 -9.68 4.85 6.93
N GLN A 190 -9.69 5.92 6.13
CA GLN A 190 -10.01 7.27 6.59
C GLN A 190 -11.41 7.40 7.23
N PHE A 191 -12.42 6.65 6.78
CA PHE A 191 -13.76 6.64 7.43
C PHE A 191 -13.72 6.07 8.84
N VAL A 192 -13.00 4.95 9.01
CA VAL A 192 -12.78 4.31 10.31
C VAL A 192 -12.00 5.24 11.23
N ARG A 193 -10.90 5.84 10.73
CA ARG A 193 -10.10 6.82 11.49
C ARG A 193 -10.94 8.01 11.93
N ASN A 194 -11.68 8.64 11.01
CA ASN A 194 -12.53 9.79 11.31
C ASN A 194 -13.61 9.47 12.34
N TRP A 195 -14.22 8.28 12.27
CA TRP A 195 -15.22 7.88 13.26
C TRP A 195 -14.58 7.66 14.63
N LEU A 196 -13.46 6.93 14.69
CA LEU A 196 -12.73 6.62 15.93
C LEU A 196 -12.20 7.87 16.63
N THR A 197 -11.69 8.86 15.89
CA THR A 197 -11.19 10.12 16.47
C THR A 197 -12.29 11.18 16.61
N GLY A 198 -13.51 10.87 16.16
CA GLY A 198 -14.66 11.76 16.24
C GLY A 198 -15.32 11.72 17.62
N THR A 199 -16.16 12.71 17.91
CA THR A 199 -16.83 12.83 19.22
C THR A 199 -17.80 11.69 19.53
N LYS A 200 -18.25 10.93 18.52
CA LYS A 200 -19.22 9.83 18.67
C LYS A 200 -18.60 8.52 19.16
N SER A 201 -17.30 8.30 18.98
CA SER A 201 -16.65 7.08 19.46
C SER A 201 -16.46 7.08 20.99
N GLY A 202 -16.29 8.28 21.58
CA GLY A 202 -15.89 8.43 22.98
C GLY A 202 -14.51 7.85 23.30
N TRP A 203 -13.72 7.51 22.28
CA TRP A 203 -12.43 6.84 22.44
C TRP A 203 -11.27 7.82 22.40
N ASP A 204 -10.41 7.78 23.41
CA ASP A 204 -9.13 8.48 23.42
C ASP A 204 -8.02 7.50 23.01
N LYS A 205 -7.41 7.76 21.85
CA LYS A 205 -6.31 6.97 21.30
C LYS A 205 -5.07 6.91 22.19
N ASN A 206 -4.89 7.87 23.10
CA ASN A 206 -3.75 7.94 24.02
C ASN A 206 -4.04 7.28 25.38
N SER A 207 -5.26 6.81 25.61
CA SER A 207 -5.67 6.23 26.90
C SER A 207 -5.11 4.83 27.17
N GLY A 208 -4.56 4.17 26.14
CA GLY A 208 -4.17 2.75 26.20
C GLY A 208 -5.37 1.78 26.17
N ALA A 209 -6.60 2.28 26.13
CA ALA A 209 -7.80 1.47 25.98
C ALA A 209 -7.97 0.99 24.53
N GLN A 210 -8.52 -0.22 24.36
CA GLN A 210 -8.88 -0.73 23.04
C GLN A 210 -9.97 0.14 22.38
N PRO A 211 -9.92 0.35 21.05
CA PRO A 211 -10.96 1.08 20.34
C PRO A 211 -12.32 0.37 20.45
N PRO A 212 -13.43 1.12 20.48
CA PRO A 212 -14.77 0.56 20.53
C PRO A 212 -15.14 -0.13 19.21
N ALA A 213 -16.15 -1.00 19.26
CA ALA A 213 -16.72 -1.60 18.06
C ALA A 213 -17.27 -0.53 17.11
N LEU A 214 -17.04 -0.72 15.80
CA LEU A 214 -17.53 0.19 14.78
C LEU A 214 -19.05 0.01 14.59
N PRO A 215 -19.83 1.09 14.37
CA PRO A 215 -21.22 0.98 13.98
C PRO A 215 -21.34 0.29 12.62
N GLY A 216 -22.42 -0.47 12.42
CA GLY A 216 -22.67 -1.16 11.15
C GLY A 216 -22.62 -0.24 9.92
N SER A 217 -23.09 1.01 10.03
CA SER A 217 -23.00 1.99 8.94
C SER A 217 -21.57 2.37 8.55
N VAL A 218 -20.62 2.39 9.51
CA VAL A 218 -19.21 2.65 9.22
C VAL A 218 -18.57 1.43 8.57
N VAL A 219 -18.94 0.23 9.01
CA VAL A 219 -18.50 -1.04 8.40
C VAL A 219 -18.96 -1.12 6.95
N GLU A 220 -20.25 -0.92 6.68
CA GLU A 220 -20.80 -0.96 5.32
C GLU A 220 -20.20 0.11 4.42
N ALA A 221 -20.11 1.37 4.88
CA ALA A 221 -19.49 2.44 4.09
C ALA A 221 -18.01 2.15 3.77
N THR A 222 -17.27 1.54 4.72
CA THR A 222 -15.89 1.13 4.48
C THR A 222 -15.84 0.00 3.45
N ARG A 223 -16.70 -1.01 3.57
CA ARG A 223 -16.80 -2.12 2.61
C ARG A 223 -17.12 -1.62 1.20
N GLU A 224 -18.11 -0.75 1.06
CA GLU A 224 -18.51 -0.13 -0.21
C GLU A 224 -17.34 0.63 -0.84
N ARG A 225 -16.55 1.35 -0.04
CA ARG A 225 -15.40 2.10 -0.53
C ARG A 225 -14.29 1.22 -1.11
N TYR A 226 -14.04 0.08 -0.47
CA TYR A 226 -13.03 -0.88 -0.94
C TYR A 226 -13.50 -1.52 -2.25
N ILE A 227 -14.79 -1.86 -2.34
CA ILE A 227 -15.39 -2.38 -3.58
C ILE A 227 -15.29 -1.33 -4.68
N GLU A 228 -15.68 -0.08 -4.41
CA GLU A 228 -15.59 1.03 -5.36
C GLU A 228 -14.17 1.20 -5.90
N ALA A 229 -13.16 1.23 -5.01
CA ALA A 229 -11.76 1.33 -5.42
C ALA A 229 -11.35 0.17 -6.34
N TYR A 230 -11.67 -1.07 -5.96
CA TYR A 230 -11.39 -2.24 -6.78
C TYR A 230 -12.09 -2.17 -8.15
N GLU A 231 -13.39 -1.84 -8.19
CA GLU A 231 -14.15 -1.82 -9.43
C GLU A 231 -13.70 -0.71 -10.38
N LEU A 232 -13.38 0.48 -9.84
CA LEU A 232 -12.86 1.60 -10.63
C LEU A 232 -11.51 1.24 -11.26
N ILE A 233 -10.55 0.79 -10.45
CA ILE A 233 -9.17 0.54 -10.89
C ILE A 233 -9.11 -0.68 -11.81
N SER A 234 -9.77 -1.78 -11.44
CA SER A 234 -9.71 -3.02 -12.22
C SER A 234 -10.63 -3.01 -13.45
N GLY A 235 -11.67 -2.17 -13.45
CA GLY A 235 -12.76 -2.22 -14.43
C GLY A 235 -13.62 -3.49 -14.35
N LYS A 236 -13.43 -4.33 -13.32
CA LYS A 236 -14.19 -5.57 -13.08
C LYS A 236 -15.25 -5.34 -12.00
N LYS A 237 -16.27 -6.21 -11.94
CA LYS A 237 -17.27 -6.19 -10.86
C LYS A 237 -16.84 -7.10 -9.73
N PHE A 238 -16.90 -6.61 -8.49
CA PHE A 238 -16.54 -7.44 -7.33
C PHE A 238 -17.53 -8.58 -7.12
N ALA A 239 -18.77 -8.41 -7.57
CA ALA A 239 -19.79 -9.47 -7.55
C ALA A 239 -19.41 -10.70 -8.39
N ASP A 240 -18.47 -10.57 -9.34
CA ASP A 240 -17.97 -11.68 -10.17
C ASP A 240 -16.76 -12.40 -9.52
N TRP A 241 -16.26 -11.89 -8.39
CA TRP A 241 -15.14 -12.50 -7.68
C TRP A 241 -15.58 -13.76 -6.92
N ILE A 242 -14.74 -14.78 -6.92
CA ILE A 242 -15.02 -16.08 -6.29
C ILE A 242 -15.15 -15.97 -4.76
N GLY A 243 -15.89 -16.90 -4.17
CA GLY A 243 -16.09 -17.05 -2.72
C GLY A 243 -17.46 -16.57 -2.25
N SER A 244 -17.91 -17.11 -1.12
CA SER A 244 -19.14 -16.65 -0.47
C SER A 244 -18.89 -15.33 0.26
N CYS A 245 -19.76 -14.33 0.06
CA CYS A 245 -19.87 -13.21 0.99
C CYS A 245 -20.32 -13.75 2.35
N VAL A 246 -19.39 -13.87 3.31
CA VAL A 246 -19.71 -14.17 4.72
C VAL A 246 -19.90 -12.85 5.46
#